data_AF-A0A965UUE0-F1
#
_entry.id   AF-A0A965UUE0-F1
#
_cell.length_a   1.000
_cell.length_b   1.000
_cell.length_c   1.000
_cell.angle_alpha   90.00
_cell.angle_beta   90.00
_cell.angle_gamma   90.00
#
_symmetry.space_group_name_H-M   'P 1'
#
loop_
_entity.id
_entity.type
_entity.pdbx_description
1 polymer ?
#
loop_
_entity_poly.entity_id
_entity_poly.type
_entity_poly.pdbx_seq_one_letter_code
_entity_poly.pdbx_strand_id
1 'polypeptide(L)' 'MILQLNPEMWVMTPKGEGLAFLVTDYGMDHNKIFTVMLQSGDILDFDIRDLRRTENPSFGVKAPEVPNPHYT' A
#
# COMPACT_ATOMS: atom_id res chain seq x y z
N MET A 1 7.10 -7.45 14.07
CA MET A 1 7.84 -8.19 13.02
C MET A 1 7.91 -7.33 11.77
N ILE A 2 9.05 -7.34 11.08
CA ILE A 2 9.20 -6.74 9.75
C ILE A 2 9.33 -7.85 8.71
N LEU A 3 8.62 -7.72 7.59
CA LEU A 3 8.67 -8.65 6.46
C LEU A 3 8.94 -7.85 5.19
N GLN A 4 10.01 -8.22 4.46
CA GLN A 4 10.21 -7.73 3.10
C GLN A 4 9.29 -8.51 2.15
N LEU A 5 8.56 -7.80 1.30
CA LEU A 5 7.73 -8.39 0.26
C LEU A 5 8.62 -8.90 -0.88
N ASN A 6 8.34 -10.10 -1.36
CA ASN A 6 9.05 -10.71 -2.48
C ASN A 6 8.09 -11.66 -3.25
N PRO A 7 7.48 -11.22 -4.36
CA PRO A 7 7.70 -9.93 -5.03
C PRO A 7 7.10 -8.75 -4.26
N GLU A 8 7.59 -7.56 -4.56
CA GLU A 8 6.95 -6.31 -4.15
C GLU A 8 5.54 -6.18 -4.75
N MET A 9 4.69 -5.39 -4.10
CA MET A 9 3.27 -5.27 -4.47
C MET A 9 2.93 -3.84 -4.91
N TRP A 10 2.33 -3.69 -6.08
CA TRP A 10 1.76 -2.42 -6.49
C TRP A 10 0.49 -2.11 -5.71
N VAL A 11 0.45 -0.94 -5.11
CA VAL A 11 -0.66 -0.46 -4.28
C VAL A 11 -1.04 0.95 -4.65
N MET A 12 -2.33 1.26 -4.50
CA MET A 12 -2.87 2.60 -4.54
C MET A 12 -3.03 3.11 -3.11
N THR A 13 -2.51 4.31 -2.86
CA THR A 13 -2.57 5.02 -1.58
C THR A 13 -3.37 6.32 -1.74
N PRO A 14 -3.74 7.01 -0.65
CA PRO A 14 -4.37 8.33 -0.75
C PRO A 14 -3.46 9.40 -1.38
N LYS A 15 -2.14 9.13 -1.48
CA LYS A 15 -1.13 10.03 -2.07
C LYS A 15 -0.71 9.60 -3.48
N GLY A 16 -1.35 8.59 -4.05
CA GLY A 16 -1.03 8.06 -5.38
C GLY A 16 -0.54 6.61 -5.33
N GLU A 17 -0.18 6.09 -6.50
CA GLU A 17 0.30 4.72 -6.65
C GLU A 17 1.77 4.58 -6.26
N GLY A 18 2.12 3.39 -5.78
CA GLY A 18 3.48 3.07 -5.41
C GLY A 18 3.72 1.59 -5.24
N LEU A 19 5.00 1.27 -5.04
CA LEU A 19 5.47 -0.08 -4.83
C LEU A 19 5.66 -0.33 -3.34
N ALA A 20 4.85 -1.20 -2.75
CA ALA A 20 5.02 -1.66 -1.38
C ALA A 20 6.09 -2.75 -1.33
N PHE A 21 7.09 -2.57 -0.46
CA PHE A 21 8.24 -3.47 -0.38
C PHE A 21 8.55 -3.96 1.05
N LEU A 22 7.98 -3.32 2.08
CA LEU A 22 8.07 -3.78 3.47
C LEU A 22 6.70 -3.75 4.14
N VAL A 23 6.48 -4.72 5.03
CA VAL A 23 5.33 -4.77 5.94
C VAL A 23 5.82 -4.87 7.36
N THR A 24 5.41 -3.93 8.20
CA THR A 24 5.68 -3.92 9.63
C THR A 24 4.40 -4.27 10.38
N ASP A 25 4.51 -5.25 11.27
CA ASP A 25 3.45 -5.73 12.14
C ASP A 25 3.84 -5.51 13.60
N TYR A 26 3.07 -4.70 14.33
CA TYR A 26 3.33 -4.40 15.74
C TYR A 26 2.59 -5.35 16.70
N GLY A 27 1.87 -6.35 16.21
CA GLY A 27 1.09 -7.30 17.00
C GLY A 27 -0.42 -7.09 16.87
N MET A 28 -1.20 -7.85 17.63
CA MET A 28 -2.66 -7.96 17.45
C MET A 28 -3.43 -6.64 17.64
N ASP A 29 -2.88 -5.70 18.42
CA ASP A 29 -3.54 -4.43 18.74
C ASP A 29 -3.34 -3.34 17.68
N HIS A 30 -2.50 -3.60 16.67
CA HIS A 30 -2.13 -2.60 15.67
C HIS A 30 -2.34 -3.14 14.26
N ASN A 31 -2.71 -2.26 13.35
CA ASN A 31 -2.76 -2.63 11.94
C ASN A 31 -1.35 -2.80 11.39
N LYS A 32 -1.28 -3.58 10.30
CA LYS A 32 -0.06 -3.69 9.52
C LYS A 32 0.20 -2.37 8.81
N ILE A 33 1.44 -1.94 8.86
CA ILE A 33 1.93 -0.75 8.18
C ILE A 33 2.79 -1.20 7.01
N PHE A 34 2.56 -0.61 5.85
CA PHE A 34 3.32 -0.90 4.63
C PHE A 34 4.18 0.31 4.28
N THR A 35 5.46 0.05 4.02
CA THR A 35 6.36 1.05 3.46
C THR A 35 6.24 1.00 1.94
N VAL A 36 5.87 2.13 1.35
CA VAL A 36 5.55 2.28 -0.06
C VAL A 36 6.44 3.34 -0.69
N MET A 37 7.11 2.99 -1.79
CA MET A 37 7.80 3.93 -2.66
C MET A 37 6.80 4.47 -3.69
N LEU A 38 6.37 5.72 -3.53
CA LEU A 38 5.44 6.38 -4.42
C LEU A 38 6.10 6.74 -5.75
N GLN A 39 5.29 6.86 -6.80
CA GLN A 39 5.74 7.37 -8.10
C GLN A 39 6.30 8.81 -8.03
N SER A 40 5.94 9.58 -7.01
CA SER A 40 6.55 10.91 -6.75
C SER A 40 8.01 10.83 -6.34
N GLY A 41 8.51 9.66 -5.95
CA GLY A 41 9.84 9.46 -5.36
C GLY A 41 9.84 9.46 -3.82
N ASP A 42 8.72 9.82 -3.18
CA ASP A 42 8.58 9.76 -1.73
C ASP A 42 8.46 8.32 -1.24
N ILE A 43 9.07 8.04 -0.09
CA ILE A 43 8.90 6.76 0.62
C ILE A 43 8.13 7.07 1.90
N LEU A 44 6.94 6.49 2.02
CA LEU A 44 6.02 6.74 3.12
C LEU A 44 5.43 5.43 3.66
N ASP A 45 5.02 5.49 4.92
CA ASP A 45 4.35 4.40 5.60
C ASP A 45 2.83 4.61 5.59
N PHE A 46 2.09 3.56 5.27
CA PHE A 46 0.63 3.56 5.18
C PHE A 46 0.02 2.44 6.00
N ASP A 47 -1.09 2.72 6.70
CA ASP A 47 -1.91 1.70 7.34
C ASP A 47 -2.55 0.82 6.25
N ILE A 48 -2.68 -0.49 6.49
CA ILE A 48 -3.33 -1.41 5.54
C ILE A 48 -4.72 -0.94 5.07
N ARG A 49 -5.45 -0.18 5.89
CA ARG A 49 -6.76 0.39 5.56
C ARG A 49 -6.68 1.47 4.48
N ASP A 50 -5.53 2.12 4.33
CA ASP A 50 -5.24 3.14 3.32
C ASP A 50 -4.81 2.54 1.98
N LEU A 51 -4.65 1.22 1.89
CA LEU A 51 -4.15 0.58 0.68
C LEU A 51 -5.27 -0.06 -0.13
N ARG A 52 -5.17 0.07 -1.45
CA ARG A 52 -5.99 -0.70 -2.41
C ARG A 52 -5.06 -1.33 -3.45
N ARG A 53 -5.52 -2.42 -4.08
CA ARG A 53 -4.84 -3.00 -5.24
C ARG A 53 -4.83 -2.01 -6.41
N THR A 54 -3.91 -2.13 -7.35
CA THR A 54 -3.99 -1.37 -8.61
C THR A 54 -4.95 -2.04 -9.61
N GLU A 55 -5.11 -1.43 -10.78
CA GLU A 55 -5.77 -2.04 -11.93
C GLU A 55 -4.97 -3.21 -12.50
N ASN A 56 -5.66 -4.11 -13.19
CA ASN A 56 -5.02 -5.20 -13.94
C ASN A 56 -5.68 -5.32 -15.32
N PRO A 57 -5.15 -4.61 -16.34
CA PRO A 57 -5.72 -4.59 -17.68
C PRO A 57 -5.83 -5.97 -18.33
N SER A 58 -4.84 -6.84 -18.11
CA SER A 58 -4.79 -8.19 -18.67
C SER A 58 -5.97 -9.06 -18.22
N PHE A 59 -6.50 -8.80 -17.02
CA PHE A 59 -7.65 -9.51 -16.46
C PHE A 59 -8.93 -8.67 -16.48
N GLY A 60 -8.95 -7.52 -17.16
CA GLY A 60 -10.11 -6.63 -17.22
C GLY A 60 -10.49 -6.01 -15.87
N VAL A 61 -9.56 -5.99 -14.92
CA VAL A 61 -9.80 -5.48 -13.58
C VAL A 61 -9.56 -3.98 -13.56
N LYS A 62 -10.62 -3.20 -13.31
CA LYS A 62 -10.54 -1.73 -13.23
C LYS A 62 -9.79 -1.24 -12.00
N ALA A 63 -9.24 -0.03 -12.10
CA ALA A 63 -8.70 0.72 -10.99
C ALA A 63 -9.77 0.88 -9.89
N PRO A 64 -9.42 0.68 -8.62
CA PRO A 64 -10.34 1.00 -7.54
C PRO A 64 -10.45 2.52 -7.36
N GLU A 65 -11.43 2.92 -6.56
CA GLU A 65 -11.50 4.30 -6.06
C GLU A 65 -10.30 4.58 -5.14
N VAL A 66 -9.84 5.83 -5.18
CA VAL A 66 -8.75 6.30 -4.30
C VAL A 66 -9.19 6.12 -2.85
N PRO A 67 -8.40 5.42 -2.01
CA PRO A 67 -8.75 5.21 -0.62
C PRO A 67 -8.79 6.53 0.14
N ASN A 68 -9.78 6.69 1.01
CA ASN A 68 -9.81 7.80 1.96
C ASN A 68 -8.70 7.63 2.99
N PRO A 69 -7.95 8.71 3.33
CA PRO A 69 -6.94 8.64 4.38
C PRO A 69 -7.54 8.27 5.73
N HIS A 70 -6.96 7.28 6.41
CA HIS A 70 -7.31 6.92 7.78
C HIS A 70 -6.50 7.74 8.81
N TYR A 71 -5.44 8.42 8.39
CA TYR A 71 -4.74 9.36 9.27
C TYR A 71 -5.55 10.67 9.38
N THR A 72 -6.05 10.96 10.59
CA THR A 72 -6.63 12.26 10.99
C THR A 72 -5.55 13.27 11.36
#